data_AF-A0A8X6VA69-F1
#
_entry.id   AF-A0A8X6VA69-F1
#
_cell.length_a   1.000
_cell.length_b   1.000
_cell.length_c   1.000
_cell.angle_alpha   90.00
_cell.angle_beta   90.00
_cell.angle_gamma   90.00
#
_symmetry.space_group_name_H-M   'P 1'
#
loop_
_entity.id
_entity.type
_entity.pdbx_description
1 polymer ?
#
loop_
_entity_poly.entity_id
_entity_poly.type
_entity_poly.pdbx_seq_one_letter_code
_entity_poly.pdbx_strand_id
1 'polypeptide(L)'
;MSIKEELLTISPLRKKTRVEDVYCAFKKYIEEKNIPIYKVVSMTTDRAPSMTGTVNGFLAMCMRDDDFPHFLSYHCIIHIKIPNHLQNSEYASCYGNLHENRELNSRKKS
;
A
#
# COMPACT_ATOMS: atom_id res chain seq x y z
N MET A 1 23.71 -9.85 -11.36
CA MET A 1 22.63 -8.83 -11.30
C MET A 1 22.90 -7.98 -10.08
N SER A 2 23.08 -6.66 -10.24
CA SER A 2 23.31 -5.76 -9.11
C SER A 2 21.99 -5.13 -8.70
N ILE A 3 21.66 -5.16 -7.41
CA ILE A 3 20.50 -4.45 -6.86
C ILE A 3 20.99 -3.10 -6.36
N LYS A 4 20.21 -2.05 -6.59
CA LYS A 4 20.50 -0.70 -6.12
C LYS A 4 19.29 -0.19 -5.36
N GLU A 5 19.54 0.34 -4.16
CA GLU A 5 18.53 0.93 -3.29
C GLU A 5 18.89 2.39 -3.03
N GLU A 6 17.90 3.28 -3.06
CA GLU A 6 18.10 4.72 -2.85
C GLU A 6 16.95 5.30 -2.03
N LEU A 7 17.28 6.17 -1.07
CA LEU A 7 16.29 6.97 -0.35
C LEU A 7 16.00 8.24 -1.15
N LEU A 8 14.81 8.30 -1.74
CA LEU A 8 14.41 9.42 -2.59
C LEU A 8 14.08 10.69 -1.79
N THR A 9 13.34 10.55 -0.68
CA THR A 9 12.88 11.71 0.10
C THR A 9 12.41 11.35 1.51
N ILE A 10 12.49 12.33 2.40
CA ILE A 10 11.77 12.37 3.68
C ILE A 10 11.05 13.71 3.71
N SER A 11 9.74 13.69 3.48
CA SER A 11 8.94 14.91 3.39
C SER A 11 8.05 15.09 4.62
N PRO A 12 8.16 16.19 5.38
CA PRO A 12 7.31 16.44 6.52
C PRO A 12 5.89 16.86 6.09
N LEU A 13 4.87 16.18 6.63
CA LEU A 13 3.46 16.56 6.45
C LEU A 13 3.03 17.53 7.56
N ARG A 14 3.06 18.83 7.27
CA ARG A 14 2.95 19.90 8.29
C ARG A 14 1.54 20.13 8.88
N LYS A 15 0.49 19.65 8.22
CA LYS A 15 -0.90 19.94 8.60
C LYS A 15 -1.58 18.67 9.13
N LYS A 16 -2.30 17.99 8.25
CA LYS A 16 -3.00 16.75 8.54
C LYS A 16 -2.29 15.62 7.82
N THR A 17 -2.45 14.42 8.37
CA THR A 17 -1.96 13.17 7.78
C THR A 17 -3.13 12.38 7.19
N ARG A 18 -4.08 13.08 6.54
CA ARG A 18 -5.12 12.37 5.79
C ARG A 18 -4.49 11.75 4.56
N VAL A 19 -5.13 10.71 4.05
CA VAL A 19 -4.63 9.98 2.89
C VAL A 19 -4.45 10.89 1.66
N GLU A 20 -5.33 11.88 1.48
CA GLU A 20 -5.25 12.85 0.38
C GLU A 20 -4.01 13.73 0.52
N ASP A 21 -3.68 14.13 1.75
CA ASP A 21 -2.52 14.98 2.03
C ASP A 21 -1.21 14.21 1.73
N VAL A 22 -1.15 12.92 2.09
CA VAL A 22 -0.04 12.01 1.76
C VAL A 22 0.08 11.82 0.24
N TYR A 23 -1.04 11.55 -0.42
CA TYR A 23 -1.10 11.32 -1.86
C TYR A 23 -0.64 12.55 -2.66
N CYS A 24 -1.17 13.72 -2.34
CA CYS A 24 -0.78 14.98 -2.99
C CYS A 24 0.71 15.28 -2.79
N ALA A 25 1.25 15.04 -1.58
CA ALA A 25 2.67 15.23 -1.32
C ALA A 25 3.55 14.26 -2.13
N PHE A 26 3.11 13.00 -2.27
CA PHE A 26 3.78 12.00 -3.09
C PHE A 26 3.77 12.36 -4.58
N LYS A 27 2.60 12.64 -5.17
CA LYS A 27 2.46 13.03 -6.59
C LYS A 27 3.30 14.25 -6.93
N LYS A 28 3.19 15.31 -6.12
CA LYS A 28 3.99 16.52 -6.29
C LYS A 28 5.49 16.22 -6.31
N TYR A 29 5.97 15.35 -5.42
CA TYR A 29 7.38 14.96 -5.40
C TYR A 29 7.79 14.21 -6.67
N ILE A 30 6.97 13.25 -7.13
CA ILE A 30 7.22 12.51 -8.37
C ILE A 30 7.32 13.44 -9.57
N GLU A 31 6.39 14.39 -9.69
CA GLU A 31 6.35 15.41 -10.75
C GLU A 31 7.59 16.31 -10.69
N GLU A 32 7.90 16.89 -9.52
CA GLU A 32 9.07 17.76 -9.32
C GLU A 32 10.40 17.06 -9.64
N LYS A 33 10.48 15.75 -9.41
CA LYS A 33 11.67 14.94 -9.70
C LYS A 33 11.64 14.26 -11.06
N ASN A 34 10.57 14.45 -11.84
CA ASN A 34 10.36 13.78 -13.13
C ASN A 34 10.57 12.25 -13.03
N ILE A 35 10.10 11.65 -11.93
CA ILE A 35 10.22 10.21 -11.73
C ILE A 35 9.24 9.51 -12.69
N PRO A 36 9.70 8.55 -13.50
CA PRO A 36 8.86 7.89 -14.51
C PRO A 36 7.89 6.90 -13.84
N ILE A 37 6.79 7.41 -13.30
CA ILE A 37 5.84 6.62 -12.50
C ILE A 37 5.17 5.49 -13.29
N TYR A 38 5.04 5.66 -14.60
CA TYR A 38 4.59 4.63 -15.53
C TYR A 38 5.48 3.36 -15.55
N LYS A 39 6.68 3.41 -14.96
CA LYS A 39 7.61 2.26 -14.81
C LYS A 39 7.52 1.57 -13.45
N VAL A 40 6.62 2.01 -12.56
CA VAL A 40 6.45 1.36 -11.26
C VAL A 40 5.90 -0.05 -11.45
N VAL A 41 6.58 -1.04 -10.85
CA VAL A 41 6.15 -2.45 -10.88
C VAL A 41 5.44 -2.84 -9.59
N SER A 42 5.85 -2.28 -8.46
CA SER A 42 5.28 -2.59 -7.17
C SER A 42 5.42 -1.46 -6.16
N MET A 43 4.50 -1.44 -5.19
CA MET A 43 4.52 -0.52 -4.05
C MET A 43 4.40 -1.29 -2.74
N THR A 44 5.19 -0.92 -1.75
CA THR A 44 5.15 -1.52 -0.41
C THR A 44 4.78 -0.44 0.59
N THR A 45 3.67 -0.64 1.30
CA THR A 45 3.20 0.28 2.34
C THR A 45 3.04 -0.44 3.67
N ASP A 46 2.89 0.30 4.76
CA ASP A 46 2.41 -0.32 6.00
C ASP A 46 0.95 -0.81 5.86
N ARG A 47 0.49 -1.57 6.85
CA ARG A 47 -0.87 -2.11 6.89
C ARG A 47 -1.87 -1.13 7.51
N ALA A 48 -1.53 0.15 7.61
CA ALA A 48 -2.48 1.11 8.13
C ALA A 48 -3.69 1.20 7.17
N PRO A 49 -4.92 1.28 7.68
CA PRO A 49 -6.11 1.43 6.83
C PRO A 49 -6.03 2.64 5.88
N SER A 50 -5.33 3.70 6.27
CA SER A 50 -5.05 4.87 5.42
C SER A 50 -4.16 4.54 4.21
N MET A 51 -3.34 3.49 4.26
CA MET A 51 -2.49 3.08 3.15
C MET A 51 -3.14 2.00 2.28
N THR A 52 -3.80 1.02 2.90
CA THR A 52 -4.32 -0.18 2.22
C THR A 52 -5.83 -0.20 1.99
N GLY A 53 -6.57 0.82 2.45
CA GLY A 53 -8.02 0.90 2.27
C GLY A 53 -8.43 0.82 0.80
N THR A 54 -9.47 0.06 0.49
CA THR A 54 -9.91 -0.22 -0.89
C THR A 54 -10.58 0.98 -1.58
N VAL A 55 -11.12 1.93 -0.81
CA VAL A 55 -11.80 3.13 -1.32
C VAL A 55 -11.01 4.40 -1.00
N ASN A 56 -10.59 4.57 0.26
CA ASN A 56 -9.89 5.76 0.75
C ASN A 56 -8.49 5.43 1.28
N GLY A 57 -7.83 4.41 0.70
CA GLY A 57 -6.44 4.11 0.97
C GLY A 57 -5.51 4.75 -0.07
N PHE A 58 -4.27 5.03 0.33
CA PHE A 58 -3.25 5.57 -0.56
C PHE A 58 -3.07 4.71 -1.82
N LEU A 59 -3.00 3.38 -1.66
CA LEU A 59 -2.87 2.45 -2.79
C LEU A 59 -4.10 2.51 -3.72
N ALA A 60 -5.31 2.66 -3.17
CA ALA A 60 -6.52 2.80 -3.98
C ALA A 60 -6.58 4.14 -4.72
N MET A 61 -5.93 5.20 -4.21
CA MET A 61 -5.76 6.45 -4.96
C MET A 61 -4.80 6.25 -6.13
N CYS A 62 -3.63 5.63 -5.89
CA CYS A 62 -2.68 5.32 -6.96
C CYS A 62 -3.28 4.41 -8.05
N MET A 63 -4.08 3.41 -7.68
CA MET A 63 -4.72 2.51 -8.66
C MET A 63 -5.81 3.18 -9.52
N ARG A 64 -6.34 4.32 -9.09
CA ARG A 64 -7.37 5.09 -9.83
C ARG A 64 -6.76 6.25 -10.64
N ASP A 65 -5.47 6.51 -10.47
CA ASP A 65 -4.76 7.53 -11.23
C ASP A 65 -4.18 6.92 -12.50
N ASP A 66 -4.60 7.46 -13.64
CA ASP A 66 -4.24 6.99 -14.98
C ASP A 66 -2.73 7.10 -15.27
N ASP A 67 -1.98 7.90 -14.50
CA ASP A 67 -0.52 7.97 -14.62
C ASP A 67 0.18 6.70 -14.14
N PHE A 68 -0.47 5.89 -13.30
CA PHE A 68 0.10 4.67 -12.76
C PHE A 68 -0.23 3.46 -13.65
N PRO A 69 0.75 2.55 -13.86
CA PRO A 69 0.45 1.28 -14.50
C PRO A 69 -0.27 0.36 -13.51
N HIS A 70 -0.72 -0.80 -13.97
CA HIS A 70 -1.04 -1.89 -13.05
C HIS A 70 0.23 -2.31 -12.29
N PHE A 71 0.19 -2.24 -10.95
CA PHE A 71 1.32 -2.58 -10.08
C PHE A 71 0.90 -3.57 -8.98
N LEU A 72 1.88 -4.28 -8.43
CA LEU A 72 1.70 -5.17 -7.28
C LEU A 72 1.79 -4.39 -5.97
N SER A 73 0.89 -4.64 -5.03
CA SER A 73 0.97 -4.06 -3.69
C SER A 73 1.43 -5.10 -2.67
N TYR A 74 2.37 -4.69 -1.82
CA TYR A 74 2.86 -5.49 -0.71
C TYR A 74 2.67 -4.76 0.61
N HIS A 75 2.63 -5.54 1.69
CA HIS A 75 2.63 -5.03 3.05
C HIS A 75 4.05 -5.08 3.60
N CYS A 76 4.49 -4.01 4.28
CA CYS A 76 5.80 -4.00 4.89
C CYS A 76 5.87 -5.03 6.05
N ILE A 77 6.90 -5.87 6.01
CA ILE A 77 7.13 -6.94 7.01
C ILE A 77 7.51 -6.34 8.37
N ILE A 78 8.11 -5.15 8.37
CA ILE A 78 8.62 -4.49 9.58
C ILE A 78 7.48 -3.92 10.46
N HIS A 79 6.29 -3.67 9.90
CA HIS A 79 5.12 -3.26 10.69
C HIS A 79 4.49 -4.41 11.48
N ILE A 80 5.06 -5.63 11.44
CA ILE A 80 4.75 -6.67 12.43
C ILE A 80 5.29 -6.20 13.79
N LYS A 81 4.55 -5.29 14.44
CA LYS A 81 4.51 -5.27 15.90
C LYS A 81 3.88 -6.61 16.26
N ILE A 82 4.64 -7.46 16.93
CA ILE A 82 4.06 -8.45 17.82
C ILE A 82 3.96 -7.73 19.17
N PRO A 83 2.80 -7.20 19.60
CA PRO A 83 2.62 -6.86 20.99
C PRO A 83 2.58 -8.17 21.77
N ASN A 84 3.38 -8.29 22.83
CA ASN A 84 3.48 -9.49 23.67
C ASN A 84 2.14 -9.98 24.27
N HIS A 85 1.03 -9.24 24.12
CA HIS A 85 -0.29 -9.57 24.65
C HIS A 85 -1.35 -9.96 23.58
N LEU A 86 -1.01 -9.95 22.29
CA LEU A 86 -1.93 -10.30 21.18
C LEU A 86 -1.59 -11.65 20.52
N GLN A 87 -1.34 -12.68 21.32
CA GLN A 87 -1.67 -14.06 20.93
C GLN A 87 -3.20 -14.32 20.97
N ASN A 88 -4.03 -13.31 21.24
CA ASN A 88 -5.46 -13.47 21.47
C ASN A 88 -6.33 -13.04 20.27
N SER A 89 -6.92 -14.08 19.67
CA SER A 89 -8.04 -14.27 18.73
C SER A 89 -8.70 -13.15 17.91
N GLU A 90 -8.72 -11.87 18.27
CA GLU A 90 -9.45 -10.86 17.49
C GLU A 90 -8.71 -10.43 16.21
N TYR A 91 -7.38 -10.47 16.21
CA TYR A 91 -6.57 -10.11 15.02
C TYR A 91 -6.57 -11.19 13.93
N ALA A 92 -6.95 -12.44 14.26
CA ALA A 92 -7.01 -13.55 13.31
C ALA A 92 -8.19 -13.43 12.33
N SER A 93 -9.30 -12.79 12.75
CA SER A 93 -10.49 -12.59 11.91
C SER A 93 -10.17 -11.76 10.65
N CYS A 94 -9.30 -10.75 10.77
CA CYS A 94 -8.87 -9.93 9.64
C CYS A 94 -7.95 -10.66 8.65
N TYR A 95 -7.35 -11.79 9.05
CA TYR A 95 -6.49 -12.62 8.18
C TYR A 95 -7.22 -13.83 7.57
N GLY A 96 -8.22 -14.40 8.26
CA GLY A 96 -8.98 -15.56 7.76
C GLY A 96 -9.81 -15.28 6.51
N ASN A 97 -10.31 -14.04 6.35
CA ASN A 97 -11.22 -13.69 5.26
C ASN A 97 -10.55 -13.45 3.89
N LEU A 98 -9.21 -13.41 3.81
CA LEU A 98 -8.50 -13.19 2.53
C LEU A 98 -8.17 -14.51 1.80
N HIS A 99 -8.08 -15.64 2.49
CA HIS A 99 -7.83 -16.94 1.87
C HIS A 99 -9.12 -17.63 1.37
N GLU A 100 -10.25 -17.48 2.07
CA GLU A 100 -11.52 -18.09 1.62
C GLU A 100 -12.10 -17.45 0.35
N ASN A 101 -11.89 -16.14 0.14
CA ASN A 101 -12.45 -15.44 -1.02
C ASN A 101 -11.74 -15.74 -2.37
N ARG A 102 -10.53 -16.31 -2.35
CA ARG A 102 -9.87 -16.79 -3.57
C ARG A 102 -10.35 -18.19 -3.99
N GLU A 103 -10.71 -19.07 -3.05
CA GLU A 103 -11.25 -20.40 -3.38
C GLU A 103 -12.73 -20.37 -3.79
N LEU A 104 -13.53 -19.46 -3.22
CA LEU A 104 -14.95 -19.33 -3.58
C LEU A 104 -15.18 -18.72 -4.98
N ASN A 105 -14.26 -17.89 -5.47
CA ASN A 105 -14.36 -17.28 -6.80
C ASN A 105 -13.76 -18.12 -7.93
N SER A 106 -12.95 -19.14 -7.64
CA SER A 106 -12.48 -20.11 -8.65
C SER A 106 -13.49 -21.24 -8.90
N ARG A 107 -14.37 -21.55 -7.92
CA ARG A 107 -15.40 -22.60 -8.04
C ARG A 107 -16.73 -22.13 -8.65
N LYS A 108 -16.90 -20.83 -8.93
CA LYS A 108 -18.10 -20.27 -9.58
C LYS A 108 -17.94 -20.00 -11.09
N LYS A 109 -16.84 -20.47 -11.70
CA LYS A 109 -16.53 -20.30 -13.13
C LYS A 109 -16.31 -21.61 -13.90
N SER A 110 -16.77 -22.74 -13.36
CA SER A 110 -16.82 -24.03 -14.05
C SER A 110 -18.23 -24.60 -14.03
#